data_AF-A0A7W2K052-F1
#
_entry.id   AF-A0A7W2K052-F1
#
_cell.length_a   1.000
_cell.length_b   1.000
_cell.length_c   1.000
_cell.angle_alpha   90.00
_cell.angle_beta   90.00
_cell.angle_gamma   90.00
#
_symmetry.space_group_name_H-M   'P 1'
#
loop_
_entity.id
_entity.type
_entity.pdbx_description
1 polymer ?
#
loop_
_entity_poly.entity_id
_entity_poly.type
_entity_poly.pdbx_seq_one_letter_code
_entity_poly.pdbx_strand_id
1 'polypeptide(L)'
;MSEVTKYPGHKQAVEDFLKAFKYGDLVGHEWLEARFGMLSMGESKSLTVDQFRDRQFEWLANVEAFKAELLRDHQVCLQSVRGRGYRWVPPHEQTGIAMEELGRGVRKVFRGAGQKLRHLRITELTDDQRRDNLDQLAKLSALHGMAKKALS
;
A
#
# COMPACT_ATOMS: atom_id res chain seq x y z
N MET A 1 11.70 23.03 -16.27
CA MET A 1 10.50 22.86 -15.44
C MET A 1 9.37 22.48 -16.37
N SER A 2 8.89 21.24 -16.32
CA SER A 2 7.80 20.79 -17.21
C SER A 2 6.49 21.43 -16.74
N GLU A 3 5.83 22.21 -17.58
CA GLU A 3 4.50 22.74 -17.30
C GLU A 3 3.52 21.58 -17.11
N VAL A 4 2.84 21.52 -15.96
CA VAL A 4 1.80 20.52 -15.69
C VAL A 4 0.59 20.86 -16.57
N THR A 5 0.48 20.22 -17.73
CA THR A 5 -0.54 20.57 -18.74
C THR A 5 -1.88 19.85 -18.51
N LYS A 6 -1.94 18.82 -17.66
CA LYS A 6 -3.17 18.04 -17.40
C LYS A 6 -3.52 18.01 -15.92
N TYR A 7 -4.72 18.47 -15.60
CA TYR A 7 -5.38 18.23 -14.31
C TYR A 7 -6.24 16.96 -14.41
N PRO A 8 -6.20 16.05 -13.42
CA PRO A 8 -5.35 16.06 -12.23
C PRO A 8 -3.88 15.69 -12.52
N GLY A 9 -2.94 16.16 -11.69
CA GLY A 9 -1.49 16.03 -11.94
C GLY A 9 -0.98 14.59 -12.11
N HIS A 10 -1.67 13.58 -11.56
CA HIS A 10 -1.31 12.17 -11.77
C HIS A 10 -1.42 11.74 -13.23
N LYS A 11 -2.35 12.30 -14.03
CA LYS A 11 -2.51 11.93 -15.45
C LYS A 11 -1.31 12.33 -16.29
N GLN A 12 -0.79 13.55 -16.06
CA GLN A 12 0.46 13.96 -16.71
C GLN A 12 1.63 13.09 -16.24
N ALA A 13 1.67 12.77 -14.94
CA ALA A 13 2.69 11.89 -14.39
C ALA A 13 2.68 10.50 -15.05
N VAL A 14 1.51 9.93 -15.38
CA VAL A 14 1.40 8.66 -16.12
C VAL A 14 2.06 8.76 -17.50
N GLU A 15 1.72 9.78 -18.28
CA GLU A 15 2.29 9.97 -19.61
C GLU A 15 3.80 10.19 -19.58
N ASP A 16 4.28 10.97 -18.60
CA ASP A 16 5.69 11.24 -18.41
C ASP A 16 6.43 9.98 -17.94
N PHE A 17 5.78 9.16 -17.09
CA PHE A 17 6.33 7.90 -16.60
C PHE A 17 6.58 6.93 -17.76
N LEU A 18 5.59 6.75 -18.64
CA LEU A 18 5.67 5.80 -19.76
C LEU A 18 6.75 6.17 -20.78
N LYS A 19 7.11 7.46 -20.86
CA LYS A 19 8.19 7.96 -21.72
C LYS A 19 9.57 7.84 -21.05
N ALA A 20 9.63 7.95 -19.72
CA ALA A 20 10.88 8.10 -18.98
C ALA A 20 11.42 6.80 -18.39
N PHE A 21 10.57 5.83 -18.07
CA PHE A 21 10.96 4.61 -17.37
C PHE A 21 10.70 3.35 -18.19
N LYS A 22 11.35 2.26 -17.79
CA LYS A 22 11.20 0.92 -18.32
C LYS A 22 11.09 -0.10 -17.20
N TYR A 23 10.82 -1.36 -17.57
CA TYR A 23 10.82 -2.47 -16.63
C TYR A 23 12.12 -2.53 -15.82
N GLY A 24 11.99 -2.73 -14.51
CA GLY A 24 13.10 -2.78 -13.55
C GLY A 24 13.50 -1.42 -12.98
N ASP A 25 13.13 -0.30 -13.62
CA ASP A 25 13.53 1.02 -13.16
C ASP A 25 12.83 1.39 -11.85
N LEU A 26 13.54 2.19 -11.05
CA LEU A 26 13.07 2.76 -9.79
C LEU A 26 12.63 4.20 -10.00
N VAL A 27 11.35 4.46 -9.76
CA VAL A 27 10.79 5.80 -9.70
C VAL A 27 10.86 6.32 -8.27
N GLY A 28 11.74 7.31 -8.08
CA GLY A 28 11.95 7.95 -6.80
C GLY A 28 10.79 8.84 -6.35
N HIS A 29 10.68 9.07 -5.05
CA HIS A 29 9.66 9.98 -4.51
C HIS A 29 9.82 11.41 -5.03
N GLU A 30 11.04 11.91 -5.17
CA GLU A 30 11.31 13.27 -5.68
C GLU A 30 10.75 13.48 -7.10
N TRP A 31 10.87 12.46 -7.96
CA TRP A 31 10.30 12.51 -9.31
C TRP A 31 8.77 12.61 -9.27
N LEU A 32 8.13 11.82 -8.40
CA LEU A 32 6.69 11.87 -8.20
C LEU A 32 6.23 13.20 -7.60
N GLU A 33 6.93 13.71 -6.59
CA GLU A 33 6.64 15.01 -5.99
C GLU A 33 6.65 16.12 -7.04
N ALA A 34 7.69 16.16 -7.88
CA ALA A 34 7.80 17.13 -8.96
C ALA A 34 6.67 16.99 -9.99
N ARG A 35 6.25 15.76 -10.33
CA ARG A 35 5.18 15.51 -11.31
C ARG A 35 3.78 15.72 -10.77
N PHE A 36 3.57 15.53 -9.49
CA PHE A 36 2.33 15.86 -8.80
C PHE A 36 2.23 17.35 -8.46
N GLY A 37 3.28 18.15 -8.72
CA GLY A 37 3.32 19.57 -8.37
C GLY A 37 3.40 19.80 -6.86
N MET A 38 3.89 18.82 -6.12
CA MET A 38 3.98 18.86 -4.66
C MET A 38 5.32 19.45 -4.21
N LEU A 39 5.29 20.21 -3.11
CA LEU A 39 6.51 20.71 -2.48
C LEU A 39 7.37 19.54 -2.01
N SER A 40 8.66 19.54 -2.36
CA SER A 40 9.56 18.49 -1.90
C SER A 40 9.85 18.65 -0.41
N MET A 41 9.92 17.53 0.30
CA MET A 41 10.25 17.53 1.74
C MET A 41 11.68 18.00 2.05
N GLY A 42 12.56 18.03 1.04
CA GLY A 42 13.93 18.56 1.16
C GLY A 42 14.02 20.08 1.04
N GLU A 43 13.00 20.75 0.52
CA GLU A 43 12.98 22.21 0.47
C GLU A 43 12.53 22.75 1.82
N SER A 44 13.40 23.54 2.46
CA SER A 44 13.30 24.16 3.78
C SER A 44 12.10 25.12 3.98
N LYS A 45 10.88 24.68 3.69
CA LYS A 45 9.65 25.35 4.08
C LYS A 45 9.13 24.69 5.34
N SER A 46 9.16 25.44 6.44
CA SER A 46 8.48 25.05 7.67
C SER A 46 6.98 24.99 7.40
N LEU A 47 6.46 23.81 7.07
CA LEU A 47 5.04 23.55 7.03
C LEU A 47 4.50 23.57 8.46
N THR A 48 3.32 24.13 8.66
CA THR A 48 2.58 23.88 9.90
C THR A 48 2.19 22.40 9.96
N VAL A 49 1.85 21.91 11.16
CA VAL A 49 1.41 20.51 11.35
C VAL A 49 0.23 20.17 10.44
N ASP A 50 -0.72 21.09 10.31
CA ASP A 50 -1.91 20.91 9.46
C ASP A 50 -1.55 20.88 7.97
N GLN A 51 -0.70 21.80 7.51
CA GLN A 51 -0.23 21.82 6.12
C GLN A 51 0.57 20.56 5.76
N PHE A 52 1.37 20.06 6.69
CA PHE A 52 2.07 18.79 6.51
C PHE A 52 1.10 17.61 6.41
N ARG A 53 0.07 17.57 7.26
CA ARG A 53 -0.96 16.53 7.23
C ARG A 53 -1.76 16.55 5.93
N ASP A 54 -2.18 17.73 5.46
CA ASP A 54 -2.91 17.88 4.20
C ASP A 54 -2.06 17.42 3.01
N ARG A 55 -0.79 17.84 2.98
CA ARG A 55 0.19 17.35 1.99
C ARG A 55 0.32 15.83 2.03
N GLN A 56 0.33 15.21 3.20
CA GLN A 56 0.41 13.74 3.30
C GLN A 56 -0.82 13.06 2.68
N PHE A 57 -2.02 13.58 2.90
CA PHE A 57 -3.23 13.05 2.27
C PHE A 57 -3.23 13.25 0.76
N GLU A 58 -2.84 14.42 0.29
CA GLU A 58 -2.71 14.71 -1.14
C GLU A 58 -1.69 13.79 -1.81
N TRP A 59 -0.55 13.54 -1.16
CA TRP A 59 0.47 12.60 -1.63
C TRP A 59 -0.10 11.19 -1.78
N LEU A 60 -0.78 10.69 -0.74
CA LEU A 60 -1.40 9.36 -0.77
C LEU A 60 -2.43 9.26 -1.90
N ALA A 61 -3.31 10.26 -2.04
CA ALA A 61 -4.34 10.29 -3.08
C ALA A 61 -3.73 10.28 -4.50
N ASN A 62 -2.72 11.12 -4.74
CA ASN A 62 -2.04 11.19 -6.05
C ASN A 62 -1.30 9.90 -6.38
N VAL A 63 -0.56 9.33 -5.42
CA VAL A 63 0.15 8.05 -5.61
C VAL A 63 -0.83 6.91 -5.89
N GLU A 64 -1.95 6.83 -5.16
CA GLU A 64 -2.96 5.79 -5.38
C GLU A 64 -3.60 5.91 -6.76
N ALA A 65 -4.00 7.12 -7.17
CA ALA A 65 -4.55 7.37 -8.49
C ALA A 65 -3.56 7.03 -9.60
N PHE A 66 -2.30 7.48 -9.47
CA PHE A 66 -1.22 7.20 -10.41
C PHE A 66 -0.97 5.70 -10.57
N LYS A 67 -0.86 4.95 -9.46
CA LYS A 67 -0.69 3.49 -9.50
C LYS A 67 -1.90 2.77 -10.11
N ALA A 68 -3.11 3.24 -9.82
CA ALA A 68 -4.33 2.64 -10.32
C ALA A 68 -4.46 2.82 -11.84
N GLU A 69 -4.19 4.01 -12.36
CA GLU A 69 -4.22 4.32 -13.79
C GLU A 69 -3.14 3.54 -14.54
N LEU A 70 -1.89 3.55 -14.05
CA LEU A 70 -0.82 2.73 -14.61
C LEU A 70 -1.18 1.25 -14.70
N LEU A 71 -1.78 0.68 -13.64
CA LEU A 71 -2.13 -0.73 -13.64
C LEU A 71 -3.31 -1.03 -14.57
N ARG A 72 -4.39 -0.25 -14.50
CA ARG A 72 -5.65 -0.55 -15.21
C ARG A 72 -5.56 -0.25 -16.70
N ASP A 73 -4.97 0.89 -17.05
CA ASP A 73 -5.03 1.43 -18.42
C ASP A 73 -3.75 1.12 -19.20
N HIS A 74 -2.63 0.88 -18.49
CA HIS A 74 -1.33 0.63 -19.11
C HIS A 74 -0.69 -0.70 -18.71
N GLN A 75 -1.35 -1.52 -17.88
CA GLN A 75 -0.85 -2.83 -17.43
C GLN A 75 0.52 -2.74 -16.72
N VAL A 76 0.81 -1.59 -16.13
CA VAL A 76 2.04 -1.31 -15.40
C VAL A 76 1.84 -1.58 -13.92
N CYS A 77 2.53 -2.61 -13.41
CA CYS A 77 2.56 -2.89 -11.99
C CYS A 77 3.75 -2.20 -11.32
N LEU A 78 3.47 -1.49 -10.22
CA LEU A 78 4.47 -0.80 -9.40
C LEU A 78 4.63 -1.49 -8.04
N GLN A 79 5.85 -1.95 -7.75
CA GLN A 79 6.21 -2.53 -6.46
C GLN A 79 6.87 -1.47 -5.56
N SER A 80 6.38 -1.32 -4.33
CA SER A 80 6.98 -0.39 -3.37
C SER A 80 8.36 -0.89 -2.91
N VAL A 81 9.37 -0.03 -3.06
CA VAL A 81 10.73 -0.24 -2.53
C VAL A 81 10.90 0.69 -1.33
N ARG A 82 10.96 0.12 -0.13
CA ARG A 82 10.94 0.85 1.14
C ARG A 82 11.97 1.99 1.16
N GLY A 83 11.47 3.21 1.38
CA GLY A 83 12.29 4.42 1.51
C GLY A 83 12.89 4.94 0.21
N ARG A 84 12.63 4.29 -0.93
CA ARG A 84 13.21 4.67 -2.22
C ARG A 84 12.17 5.12 -3.24
N GLY A 85 11.03 4.43 -3.31
CA GLY A 85 9.97 4.74 -4.27
C GLY A 85 9.32 3.48 -4.81
N TYR A 86 9.14 3.41 -6.13
CA TYR A 86 8.40 2.33 -6.79
C TYR A 86 9.20 1.75 -7.95
N ARG A 87 9.33 0.43 -7.99
CA ARG A 87 9.94 -0.29 -9.11
C ARG A 87 8.88 -0.68 -10.14
N TRP A 88 9.13 -0.43 -11.41
CA TRP A 88 8.31 -0.99 -12.49
C TRP A 88 8.58 -2.50 -12.59
N VAL A 89 7.58 -3.28 -12.23
CA VAL A 89 7.64 -4.73 -12.22
C VAL A 89 7.60 -5.29 -13.65
N PRO A 90 8.58 -6.13 -14.06
CA PRO A 90 8.49 -6.91 -15.29
C PRO A 90 7.28 -7.85 -15.29
N PRO A 91 6.58 -8.09 -16.42
CA PRO A 91 5.33 -8.85 -16.42
C PRO A 91 5.46 -10.28 -15.87
N HIS A 92 6.61 -10.92 -16.10
CA HIS A 92 6.89 -12.28 -15.62
C HIS A 92 7.06 -12.38 -14.10
N GLU A 93 7.33 -11.27 -13.41
CA GLU A 93 7.43 -11.21 -11.94
C GLU A 93 6.10 -10.85 -11.27
N GLN A 94 5.18 -10.19 -11.99
CA GLN A 94 3.98 -9.57 -11.43
C GLN A 94 3.09 -10.56 -10.68
N THR A 95 2.88 -11.76 -11.23
CA THR A 95 2.08 -12.81 -10.58
C THR A 95 2.68 -13.21 -9.23
N GLY A 96 3.99 -13.43 -9.19
CA GLY A 96 4.70 -13.81 -7.96
C GLY A 96 4.60 -12.71 -6.90
N ILE A 97 4.82 -11.45 -7.29
CA ILE A 97 4.75 -10.29 -6.38
C ILE A 97 3.33 -10.12 -5.83
N ALA A 98 2.30 -10.21 -6.68
CA ALA A 98 0.92 -10.10 -6.23
C ALA A 98 0.54 -11.19 -5.21
N MET A 99 0.97 -12.43 -5.45
CA MET A 99 0.73 -13.55 -4.53
C MET A 99 1.52 -13.41 -3.23
N GLU A 100 2.77 -12.93 -3.28
CA GLU A 100 3.55 -12.66 -2.07
C GLU A 100 2.92 -11.56 -1.23
N GLU A 101 2.47 -10.46 -1.86
CA GLU A 101 1.77 -9.36 -1.21
C GLU A 101 0.47 -9.82 -0.54
N LEU A 102 -0.34 -10.60 -1.25
CA LEU A 102 -1.53 -11.24 -0.70
C LEU A 102 -1.18 -12.11 0.52
N GLY A 103 -0.18 -12.99 0.38
CA GLY A 103 0.28 -13.86 1.45
C GLY A 103 0.75 -13.09 2.70
N ARG A 104 1.45 -11.97 2.52
CA ARG A 104 1.87 -11.08 3.62
C ARG A 104 0.67 -10.40 4.28
N GLY A 105 -0.27 -9.89 3.49
CA GLY A 105 -1.50 -9.25 3.97
C GLY A 105 -2.35 -10.21 4.80
N VAL A 106 -2.61 -11.40 4.28
CA VAL A 106 -3.37 -12.46 4.96
C VAL A 106 -2.71 -12.82 6.31
N ARG A 107 -1.40 -13.06 6.32
CA ARG A 107 -0.64 -13.32 7.56
C ARG A 107 -0.78 -12.19 8.59
N LYS A 108 -0.72 -10.93 8.15
CA LYS A 108 -0.88 -9.76 9.01
C LYS A 108 -2.27 -9.70 9.64
N VAL A 109 -3.33 -9.94 8.86
CA VAL A 109 -4.73 -9.94 9.33
C VAL A 109 -4.94 -11.02 10.39
N PHE A 110 -4.53 -12.27 10.11
CA PHE A 110 -4.65 -13.36 11.07
C PHE A 110 -3.90 -13.10 12.38
N ARG A 111 -2.67 -12.58 12.30
CA ARG A 111 -1.90 -12.21 13.49
C ARG A 111 -2.62 -11.13 14.30
N GLY A 112 -3.12 -10.08 13.65
CA GLY A 112 -3.83 -9.00 14.31
C GLY A 112 -5.12 -9.46 14.99
N ALA A 113 -5.93 -10.26 14.31
CA ALA A 113 -7.14 -10.85 14.88
C ALA A 113 -6.82 -11.79 16.06
N GLY A 114 -5.82 -12.66 15.90
CA GLY A 114 -5.42 -13.60 16.94
C GLY A 114 -4.89 -12.90 18.20
N GLN A 115 -4.16 -11.80 18.06
CA GLN A 115 -3.74 -10.97 19.19
C GLN A 115 -4.96 -10.39 19.92
N LYS A 116 -5.91 -9.80 19.20
CA LYS A 116 -7.13 -9.24 19.80
C LYS A 116 -7.94 -10.29 20.54
N LEU A 117 -8.04 -11.52 20.02
CA LEU A 117 -8.79 -12.61 20.65
C LEU A 117 -8.07 -13.27 21.84
N ARG A 118 -6.74 -13.13 21.95
CA ARG A 118 -5.96 -13.70 23.07
C ARG A 118 -5.77 -12.70 24.21
N HIS A 119 -5.86 -11.41 23.93
CA HIS A 119 -5.55 -10.34 24.88
C HIS A 119 -6.81 -9.57 25.30
N LEU A 120 -7.86 -10.31 25.71
CA LEU A 120 -9.03 -9.77 26.39
C LEU A 120 -8.90 -9.92 27.91
N ARG A 121 -9.62 -9.07 28.63
CA ARG A 121 -9.81 -9.19 30.08
C ARG A 121 -10.82 -10.31 30.37
N ILE A 122 -10.35 -11.56 30.33
CA ILE A 122 -11.17 -12.78 30.53
C ILE A 122 -12.00 -12.73 31.82
N THR A 123 -11.50 -12.04 32.84
CA THR A 123 -12.17 -11.84 34.14
C THR A 123 -13.43 -11.00 34.04
N GLU A 124 -13.55 -10.13 33.03
CA GLU A 124 -14.71 -9.26 32.80
C GLU A 124 -15.81 -9.94 31.94
N LEU A 125 -15.54 -11.14 31.42
CA LEU A 125 -16.48 -11.86 30.57
C LEU A 125 -17.44 -12.75 31.36
N THR A 126 -18.68 -12.88 30.85
CA THR A 126 -19.59 -13.95 31.26
C THR A 126 -19.13 -15.29 30.69
N ASP A 127 -19.66 -16.41 31.21
CA ASP A 127 -19.29 -17.74 30.72
C ASP A 127 -19.66 -17.95 29.25
N ASP A 128 -20.79 -17.40 28.79
CA ASP A 128 -21.18 -17.47 27.38
C ASP A 128 -20.24 -16.65 26.48
N GLN A 129 -19.78 -15.49 26.95
CA GLN A 129 -18.80 -14.68 26.22
C GLN A 129 -17.43 -15.36 26.16
N ARG A 130 -17.02 -16.06 27.21
CA ARG A 130 -15.79 -16.88 27.20
C ARG A 130 -15.91 -18.04 26.22
N ARG A 131 -17.07 -18.72 26.18
CA ARG A 131 -17.35 -19.79 25.23
C ARG A 131 -17.27 -19.28 23.80
N ASP A 132 -17.96 -18.20 23.47
CA ASP A 132 -17.90 -17.61 22.13
C ASP A 132 -16.46 -17.21 21.76
N ASN A 133 -15.70 -16.59 22.66
CA ASN A 133 -14.31 -16.26 22.39
C ASN A 133 -13.45 -17.49 22.01
N LEU A 134 -13.60 -18.59 22.74
CA LEU A 134 -12.90 -19.85 22.43
C LEU A 134 -13.32 -20.40 21.05
N ASP A 135 -14.61 -20.36 20.74
CA ASP A 135 -15.14 -20.80 19.45
C ASP A 135 -14.60 -19.94 18.29
N GLN A 136 -14.57 -18.61 18.46
CA GLN A 136 -14.00 -17.70 17.45
C GLN A 136 -12.49 -17.91 17.28
N LEU A 137 -11.76 -18.18 18.37
CA LEU A 137 -10.33 -18.48 18.32
C LEU A 137 -10.05 -19.79 17.56
N ALA A 138 -10.88 -20.81 17.77
CA ALA A 138 -10.81 -22.07 17.03
C ALA A 138 -11.09 -21.87 15.54
N LYS A 139 -12.17 -21.15 15.18
CA LYS A 139 -12.50 -20.79 13.79
C LYS A 139 -11.37 -20.03 13.11
N LEU A 140 -10.81 -19.02 13.78
CA LEU A 140 -9.69 -18.24 13.25
C LEU A 140 -8.47 -19.12 12.98
N SER A 141 -8.16 -20.05 13.87
CA SER A 141 -7.03 -20.97 13.73
C SER A 141 -7.22 -21.93 12.55
N ALA A 142 -8.43 -22.47 12.36
CA ALA A 142 -8.76 -23.29 11.21
C ALA A 142 -8.65 -22.52 9.89
N LEU A 143 -9.23 -21.31 9.82
CA LEU A 143 -9.13 -20.42 8.66
C LEU A 143 -7.67 -20.07 8.34
N HIS A 144 -6.86 -19.79 9.36
CA HIS A 144 -5.44 -19.50 9.19
C HIS A 144 -4.70 -20.69 8.58
N GLY A 145 -4.97 -21.91 9.05
CA GLY A 145 -4.35 -23.13 8.52
C GLY A 145 -4.69 -23.36 7.04
N MET A 146 -5.95 -23.20 6.66
CA MET A 146 -6.39 -23.32 5.27
C MET A 146 -5.76 -22.25 4.38
N ALA A 147 -5.81 -20.98 4.80
CA ALA A 147 -5.23 -19.88 4.05
C ALA A 147 -3.72 -20.02 3.89
N LYS A 148 -3.02 -20.48 4.93
CA LYS A 148 -1.58 -20.76 4.87
C LYS A 148 -1.28 -21.82 3.81
N LYS A 149 -2.02 -22.93 3.79
CA LYS A 149 -1.82 -24.02 2.81
C LYS A 149 -2.06 -23.57 1.36
N ALA A 150 -2.99 -22.65 1.14
CA ALA A 150 -3.31 -22.15 -0.20
C ALA A 150 -2.32 -21.07 -0.71
N LEU A 151 -1.59 -20.41 0.20
CA LEU A 151 -0.69 -19.29 -0.09
C LEU A 151 0.79 -19.62 0.14
N SER A 152 1.09 -20.87 0.52
CA SER A 152 2.44 -21.44 0.65
C SER A 152 2.83 -22.20 -0.61
#